data_AF-A0A449B6T1-F1
#
_entry.id   AF-A0A449B6T1-F1
#
_cell.length_a   1.000
_cell.length_b   1.000
_cell.length_c   1.000
_cell.angle_alpha   90.00
_cell.angle_beta   90.00
_cell.angle_gamma   90.00
#
_symmetry.space_group_name_H-M   'P 1'
#
loop_
_entity.id
_entity.type
_entity.pdbx_description
1 polymer ?
#
loop_
_entity_poly.entity_id
_entity_poly.type
_entity_poly.pdbx_seq_one_letter_code
_entity_poly.pdbx_strand_id
1 'polypeptide(L)'
;MLDKVKTYCDLCQDNYDFYFGLPKDMQNYGWFLNEIVQKQKNLVDWEVFKNEYQKDREWFYTIEGYKSTFKDFHNMILDFFNDEEKKLLKTEILLSFDLSIYPAILKDDVNSEIYELMHVPLVEFNFLGNKQYSRSYPKLLFVQFNEEQSIFTCPKDLKMSAKRLYE
;
A
#
# COMPACT_ATOMS: atom_id res chain seq x y z
N MET A 1 -0.76 -6.50 10.45
CA MET A 1 -0.03 -5.93 11.60
C MET A 1 1.24 -5.36 11.00
N LEU A 2 1.65 -4.15 11.38
CA LEU A 2 2.91 -3.60 10.90
C LEU A 2 4.04 -4.15 11.75
N ASP A 3 5.02 -4.75 11.11
CA ASP A 3 6.23 -5.22 11.77
C ASP A 3 7.24 -4.07 11.79
N LYS A 4 7.55 -3.60 12.99
CA LYS A 4 8.59 -2.61 13.21
C LYS A 4 9.95 -3.30 13.22
N VAL A 5 10.84 -2.88 12.35
CA VAL A 5 12.22 -3.36 12.26
C VAL A 5 13.16 -2.21 12.59
N LYS A 6 13.87 -2.34 13.71
CA LYS A 6 14.91 -1.40 14.12
C LYS A 6 16.23 -1.78 13.46
N THR A 7 16.97 -0.79 12.98
CA THR A 7 18.27 -0.99 12.35
C THR A 7 19.27 0.06 12.82
N TYR A 8 20.56 -0.26 12.71
CA TYR A 8 21.67 0.66 12.95
C TYR A 8 22.61 0.65 11.74
N CYS A 9 22.98 1.82 11.24
CA CYS A 9 23.94 1.94 10.15
C CYS A 9 25.34 2.23 10.67
N ASP A 10 26.29 1.33 10.36
CA ASP A 10 27.69 1.47 10.78
C ASP A 10 28.42 2.64 10.09
N LEU A 11 27.93 3.11 8.94
CA LEU A 11 28.59 4.17 8.16
C LEU A 11 28.20 5.56 8.61
N CYS A 12 26.90 5.82 8.80
CA CYS A 12 26.41 7.12 9.25
C CYS A 12 26.14 7.18 10.75
N GLN A 13 26.28 6.06 11.46
CA GLN A 13 26.15 5.93 12.92
C GLN A 13 24.77 6.31 13.47
N ASP A 14 23.73 6.17 12.65
CA ASP A 14 22.34 6.49 12.99
C ASP A 14 21.47 5.24 13.14
N ASN A 15 20.37 5.36 13.89
CA ASN A 15 19.36 4.31 14.06
C ASN A 15 18.12 4.62 13.19
N TYR A 16 17.51 3.58 12.62
CA TYR A 16 16.30 3.70 11.80
C TYR A 16 15.22 2.71 12.19
N ASP A 17 13.98 3.20 12.13
CA ASP A 17 12.77 2.41 12.32
C ASP A 17 12.09 2.21 10.97
N PHE A 18 12.13 0.99 10.45
CA PHE A 18 11.35 0.59 9.27
C PHE A 18 10.06 -0.08 9.70
N TYR A 19 9.00 0.13 8.92
CA TYR A 19 7.71 -0.50 9.13
C TYR A 19 7.35 -1.25 7.85
N PHE A 20 7.09 -2.55 7.99
CA PHE A 20 6.75 -3.43 6.89
C PHE A 20 5.40 -4.11 7.13
N GLY A 21 4.78 -4.57 6.04
CA GLY A 21 3.51 -5.28 6.06
C GLY A 21 2.30 -4.40 5.68
N LEU A 22 1.11 -4.94 5.90
CA LEU A 22 -0.15 -4.25 5.61
C LEU A 22 -0.65 -3.57 6.88
N PRO A 23 -0.68 -2.21 6.93
CA PRO A 23 -1.35 -1.51 8.01
C PRO A 23 -2.83 -1.88 8.05
N LYS A 24 -3.43 -1.77 9.23
CA LYS A 24 -4.87 -1.93 9.40
C LYS A 24 -5.64 -1.01 8.44
N ASP A 25 -5.12 0.19 8.22
CA ASP A 25 -5.71 1.21 7.36
C ASP A 25 -5.75 0.80 5.87
N MET A 26 -4.95 -0.19 5.46
CA MET A 26 -4.97 -0.73 4.09
C MET A 26 -5.91 -1.94 3.92
N GLN A 27 -6.47 -2.47 5.02
CA GLN A 27 -7.35 -3.64 4.96
C GLN A 27 -8.62 -3.38 4.15
N ASN A 28 -9.17 -2.16 4.24
CA ASN A 28 -10.38 -1.78 3.51
C ASN A 28 -10.16 -1.78 2.00
N TYR A 29 -9.00 -1.29 1.54
CA TYR A 29 -8.66 -1.32 0.11
C TYR A 29 -8.40 -2.75 -0.37
N GLY A 30 -7.68 -3.56 0.43
CA GLY A 30 -7.47 -4.98 0.13
C GLY A 30 -8.77 -5.77 0.06
N TRP A 31 -9.70 -5.53 0.99
CA TRP A 31 -11.04 -6.11 0.94
C TRP A 31 -11.78 -5.71 -0.35
N PHE A 32 -11.79 -4.41 -0.67
CA PHE A 32 -12.48 -3.92 -1.87
C PHE A 32 -11.94 -4.54 -3.16
N LEU A 33 -10.62 -4.64 -3.30
CA LEU A 33 -9.98 -5.30 -4.44
C LEU A 33 -10.32 -6.80 -4.48
N ASN A 34 -10.35 -7.47 -3.32
CA ASN A 34 -10.74 -8.87 -3.24
C ASN A 34 -12.20 -9.08 -3.66
N GLU A 35 -13.12 -8.19 -3.32
CA GLU A 35 -14.50 -8.26 -3.79
C GLU A 35 -14.60 -8.09 -5.31
N ILE A 36 -13.81 -7.19 -5.91
CA ILE A 36 -13.73 -7.07 -7.37
C ILE A 36 -13.25 -8.40 -7.97
N VAL A 37 -12.21 -9.01 -7.42
CA VAL A 37 -11.68 -10.31 -7.87
C VAL A 37 -12.72 -11.43 -7.72
N GLN A 38 -13.44 -11.48 -6.61
CA GLN A 38 -14.39 -12.58 -6.36
C GLN A 38 -15.68 -12.42 -7.15
N LYS A 39 -16.20 -11.20 -7.25
CA LYS A 39 -17.50 -10.93 -7.88
C LYS A 39 -17.40 -10.62 -9.35
N GLN A 40 -16.23 -10.18 -9.82
CA GLN A 40 -15.99 -9.76 -11.20
C GLN A 40 -17.01 -8.69 -11.66
N LYS A 41 -17.30 -7.74 -10.77
CA LYS A 41 -18.21 -6.62 -10.99
C LYS A 41 -17.46 -5.30 -10.88
N ASN A 42 -17.93 -4.29 -11.60
CA ASN A 42 -17.42 -2.93 -11.51
C ASN A 42 -17.89 -2.25 -10.21
N LEU A 43 -17.23 -2.56 -9.09
CA LEU A 43 -17.53 -1.96 -7.79
C LEU A 43 -17.02 -0.52 -7.66
N VAL A 44 -16.29 -0.01 -8.65
CA VAL A 44 -15.91 1.42 -8.74
C VAL A 44 -17.12 2.28 -9.13
N ASP A 45 -18.13 1.69 -9.79
CA ASP A 45 -19.41 2.35 -10.00
C ASP A 45 -20.26 2.33 -8.71
N TRP A 46 -20.70 3.51 -8.28
CA TRP A 46 -21.46 3.67 -7.05
C TRP A 46 -22.78 2.89 -7.04
N GLU A 47 -23.53 2.88 -8.15
CA GLU A 47 -24.81 2.18 -8.19
C GLU A 47 -24.62 0.67 -8.17
N VAL A 48 -23.56 0.16 -8.82
CA VAL A 48 -23.19 -1.26 -8.73
C VAL A 48 -22.78 -1.63 -7.31
N PHE A 49 -21.89 -0.84 -6.69
CA PHE A 49 -21.46 -1.04 -5.31
C PHE A 49 -22.63 -1.02 -4.33
N LYS A 50 -23.47 0.01 -4.41
CA LYS A 50 -24.66 0.15 -3.57
C LYS A 50 -25.60 -1.03 -3.74
N ASN A 51 -25.90 -1.44 -4.98
CA ASN A 51 -26.81 -2.56 -5.21
C ASN A 51 -26.29 -3.88 -4.62
N GLU A 52 -24.97 -4.05 -4.61
CA GLU A 52 -24.30 -5.22 -4.06
C GLU A 52 -24.36 -5.26 -2.52
N TYR A 53 -24.08 -4.14 -1.84
CA TYR A 53 -23.90 -4.13 -0.37
C TYR A 53 -25.02 -3.47 0.43
N GLN A 54 -25.97 -2.77 -0.18
CA GLN A 54 -27.03 -2.07 0.57
C GLN A 54 -27.88 -2.99 1.45
N LYS A 55 -27.95 -4.29 1.12
CA LYS A 55 -28.68 -5.31 1.87
C LYS A 55 -27.88 -5.84 3.06
N ASP A 56 -26.57 -5.60 3.10
CA ASP A 56 -25.65 -6.11 4.12
C ASP A 56 -25.13 -4.98 5.02
N ARG A 57 -26.07 -4.32 5.70
CA ARG A 57 -25.75 -3.19 6.58
C ARG A 57 -24.98 -3.61 7.82
N GLU A 58 -25.24 -4.80 8.35
CA GLU A 58 -24.56 -5.31 9.54
C GLU A 58 -23.07 -5.53 9.31
N TRP A 59 -22.72 -6.10 8.15
CA TRP A 59 -21.33 -6.23 7.72
C TRP A 59 -20.62 -4.88 7.63
N PHE A 60 -21.26 -3.88 7.02
CA PHE A 60 -20.69 -2.54 6.87
C PHE A 60 -20.41 -1.87 8.23
N TYR A 61 -21.35 -1.96 9.17
CA TYR A 61 -21.14 -1.44 10.52
C TYR A 61 -20.07 -2.18 11.30
N THR A 62 -19.79 -3.44 10.96
CA THR A 62 -18.69 -4.21 11.57
C THR A 62 -17.33 -3.67 11.13
N ILE A 63 -17.22 -3.12 9.92
CA ILE A 63 -15.97 -2.63 9.36
C ILE A 63 -15.72 -1.16 9.69
N GLU A 64 -16.70 -0.30 9.43
CA GLU A 64 -16.54 1.15 9.55
C GLU A 64 -17.11 1.72 10.86
N GLY A 65 -17.85 0.91 11.61
CA GLY A 65 -18.68 1.39 12.70
C GLY A 65 -19.89 2.20 12.20
N TYR A 66 -20.64 2.76 13.14
CA TYR A 66 -21.85 3.55 12.83
C TYR A 66 -21.57 4.99 12.34
N LYS A 67 -20.32 5.35 12.06
CA LYS A 67 -19.90 6.75 11.86
C LYS A 67 -19.84 7.20 10.40
N SER A 68 -19.80 6.29 9.43
CA SER A 68 -19.74 6.62 8.00
C SER A 68 -20.95 6.08 7.26
N THR A 69 -21.31 6.71 6.13
CA THR A 69 -22.27 6.12 5.20
C THR A 69 -21.55 5.22 4.20
N PHE A 70 -22.27 4.28 3.56
CA PHE A 70 -21.71 3.48 2.45
C PHE A 70 -21.09 4.35 1.35
N LYS A 71 -21.65 5.54 1.11
CA LYS A 71 -21.14 6.46 0.11
C LYS A 71 -19.82 7.08 0.53
N ASP A 72 -19.69 7.46 1.80
CA ASP A 72 -18.45 8.02 2.33
C ASP A 72 -17.33 6.97 2.32
N PHE A 73 -17.65 5.73 2.71
CA PHE A 73 -16.71 4.61 2.63
C PHE A 73 -16.27 4.30 1.19
N HIS A 74 -17.23 4.27 0.25
CA HIS A 74 -16.92 4.08 -1.17
C HIS A 74 -16.01 5.19 -1.69
N ASN A 75 -16.33 6.46 -1.40
CA ASN A 75 -15.49 7.59 -1.77
C ASN A 75 -14.09 7.50 -1.15
N MET A 76 -13.99 7.19 0.14
CA MET A 76 -12.71 7.00 0.83
C MET A 76 -11.85 5.91 0.15
N ILE A 77 -12.45 4.78 -0.19
CA ILE A 77 -11.77 3.72 -0.95
C ILE A 77 -11.29 4.24 -2.30
N LEU A 78 -12.16 4.96 -3.02
CA LEU A 78 -11.81 5.47 -4.34
C LEU A 78 -10.73 6.56 -4.27
N ASP A 79 -10.68 7.37 -3.24
CA ASP A 79 -9.67 8.42 -3.08
C ASP A 79 -8.25 7.85 -2.91
N PHE A 80 -8.12 6.60 -2.47
CA PHE A 80 -6.83 5.89 -2.44
C PHE A 80 -6.29 5.55 -3.84
N PHE A 81 -7.16 5.32 -4.82
CA PHE A 81 -6.76 4.94 -6.17
C PHE A 81 -6.61 6.17 -7.06
N ASN A 82 -5.59 6.17 -7.92
CA ASN A 82 -5.43 7.20 -8.94
C ASN A 82 -6.43 6.99 -10.11
N ASP A 83 -6.51 7.96 -11.01
CA ASP A 83 -7.48 7.92 -12.12
C ASP A 83 -7.23 6.77 -13.11
N GLU A 84 -5.97 6.39 -13.32
CA GLU A 84 -5.62 5.26 -14.17
C GLU A 84 -6.07 3.94 -13.54
N GLU A 85 -5.81 3.76 -12.26
CA GLU A 85 -6.23 2.59 -11.47
C GLU A 85 -7.74 2.45 -11.47
N LYS A 86 -8.46 3.54 -11.19
CA LYS A 86 -9.93 3.58 -11.28
C LYS A 86 -10.42 3.18 -12.65
N LYS A 87 -9.76 3.64 -13.72
CA LYS A 87 -10.12 3.29 -15.11
C LYS A 87 -9.89 1.81 -15.38
N LEU A 88 -8.74 1.27 -14.98
CA LEU A 88 -8.41 -0.15 -15.15
C LEU A 88 -9.40 -1.04 -14.39
N LEU A 89 -9.66 -0.76 -13.12
CA LEU A 89 -10.61 -1.50 -12.29
C LEU A 89 -12.06 -1.45 -12.82
N LYS A 90 -12.41 -0.42 -13.60
CA LYS A 90 -13.73 -0.32 -14.27
C LYS A 90 -13.83 -1.15 -15.56
N THR A 91 -12.73 -1.31 -16.28
CA THR A 91 -12.75 -1.74 -17.69
C THR A 91 -12.13 -3.11 -17.91
N GLU A 92 -11.29 -3.57 -16.99
CA GLU A 92 -10.55 -4.81 -17.11
C GLU A 92 -10.99 -5.82 -16.04
N ILE A 93 -10.88 -7.11 -16.34
CA ILE A 93 -11.17 -8.21 -15.42
C ILE A 93 -9.95 -8.41 -14.52
N LEU A 94 -10.05 -8.00 -13.25
CA LEU A 94 -8.98 -8.15 -12.25
C LEU A 94 -8.93 -9.60 -11.75
N LEU A 95 -7.80 -10.27 -11.94
CA LEU A 95 -7.59 -11.66 -11.50
C LEU A 95 -6.94 -11.75 -10.13
N SER A 96 -5.96 -10.88 -9.86
CA SER A 96 -5.31 -10.79 -8.56
C SER A 96 -4.69 -9.40 -8.36
N PHE A 97 -4.29 -9.11 -7.13
CA PHE A 97 -3.58 -7.88 -6.79
C PHE A 97 -2.54 -8.14 -5.71
N ASP A 98 -1.57 -7.24 -5.59
CA ASP A 98 -0.73 -7.10 -4.42
C ASP A 98 -0.87 -5.68 -3.86
N LEU A 99 -1.00 -5.58 -2.54
CA LEU A 99 -1.12 -4.33 -1.81
C LEU A 99 -0.18 -4.41 -0.61
N SER A 100 0.81 -3.53 -0.57
CA SER A 100 1.84 -3.52 0.47
C SER A 100 2.29 -2.10 0.76
N ILE A 101 2.97 -1.89 1.89
CA ILE A 101 3.62 -0.63 2.20
C ILE A 101 5.11 -0.83 2.20
N TYR A 102 5.82 0.12 1.58
CA TYR A 102 7.27 0.14 1.53
C TYR A 102 7.84 1.43 2.10
N PRO A 103 8.91 1.34 2.91
CA PRO A 103 9.68 2.51 3.30
C PRO A 103 10.42 3.09 2.09
N ALA A 104 10.34 4.40 1.92
CA ALA A 104 10.95 5.14 0.84
C ALA A 104 11.39 6.54 1.27
N ILE A 105 12.28 7.14 0.51
CA ILE A 105 12.70 8.54 0.67
C ILE A 105 12.54 9.30 -0.65
N LEU A 106 12.46 10.62 -0.58
CA LEU A 106 12.53 11.46 -1.77
C LEU A 106 13.94 11.41 -2.37
N LYS A 107 14.02 11.31 -3.70
CA LYS A 107 15.29 11.40 -4.44
C LYS A 107 16.04 12.69 -4.17
N ASP A 108 15.29 13.77 -3.95
CA ASP A 108 15.85 15.10 -3.74
C ASP A 108 16.42 15.29 -2.32
N ASP A 109 16.05 14.41 -1.37
CA ASP A 109 16.52 14.47 0.02
C ASP A 109 17.81 13.66 0.25
N VAL A 110 18.33 13.02 -0.79
CA VAL A 110 19.56 12.22 -0.72
C VAL A 110 20.74 13.12 -0.35
N ASN A 111 21.46 12.78 0.72
CA ASN A 111 22.52 13.57 1.36
C ASN A 111 22.06 14.85 2.09
N SER A 112 20.75 15.05 2.28
CA SER A 112 20.27 16.11 3.16
C SER A 112 20.62 15.82 4.61
N GLU A 113 20.90 16.87 5.40
CA GLU A 113 21.03 16.75 6.86
C GLU A 113 19.70 16.34 7.51
N ILE A 114 18.57 16.66 6.85
CA ILE A 114 17.21 16.33 7.27
C ILE A 114 16.52 15.61 6.11
N TYR A 115 16.12 14.37 6.31
CA TYR A 115 15.29 13.63 5.36
C TYR A 115 14.13 12.97 6.10
N GLU A 116 13.03 12.76 5.39
CA GLU A 116 11.84 12.11 5.92
C GLU A 116 11.72 10.70 5.35
N LEU A 117 11.72 9.69 6.23
CA LEU A 117 11.37 8.34 5.84
C LEU A 117 9.85 8.26 5.69
N MET A 118 9.40 8.03 4.46
CA MET A 118 7.99 7.88 4.13
C MET A 118 7.62 6.41 3.99
N HIS A 119 6.35 6.10 4.22
CA HIS A 119 5.78 4.78 3.99
C HIS A 119 4.73 4.90 2.90
N VAL A 120 5.03 4.36 1.72
CA VAL A 120 4.16 4.52 0.55
C VAL A 120 3.51 3.20 0.15
N PRO A 121 2.24 3.23 -0.29
CA PRO A 121 1.54 2.02 -0.71
C PRO A 121 1.97 1.59 -2.12
N LEU A 122 2.48 0.36 -2.24
CA LEU A 122 2.62 -0.29 -3.54
C LEU A 122 1.32 -1.00 -3.90
N VAL A 123 0.92 -0.85 -5.15
CA VAL A 123 -0.29 -1.44 -5.71
C VAL A 123 0.08 -2.11 -7.03
N GLU A 124 -0.17 -3.41 -7.11
CA GLU A 124 0.00 -4.19 -8.32
C GLU A 124 -1.30 -4.87 -8.69
N PHE A 125 -1.66 -4.83 -9.97
CA PHE A 125 -2.86 -5.48 -10.51
C PHE A 125 -2.48 -6.44 -11.62
N ASN A 126 -3.02 -7.65 -11.55
CA ASN A 126 -2.95 -8.65 -12.62
C ASN A 126 -4.34 -8.79 -13.24
N PHE A 127 -4.46 -8.42 -14.50
CA PHE A 127 -5.71 -8.52 -15.26
C PHE A 127 -5.69 -9.71 -16.22
N LEU A 128 -6.87 -10.08 -16.71
CA LEU A 128 -7.03 -11.10 -17.74
C LEU A 128 -6.20 -10.75 -18.99
N GLY A 129 -5.58 -11.75 -19.61
CA GLY A 129 -4.74 -11.57 -20.80
C GLY A 129 -3.31 -11.11 -20.51
N ASN A 130 -2.80 -11.36 -19.30
CA ASN A 130 -1.43 -11.02 -18.86
C ASN A 130 -1.13 -9.50 -18.87
N LYS A 131 -2.16 -8.66 -18.74
CA LYS A 131 -1.98 -7.23 -18.55
C LYS A 131 -1.67 -6.97 -17.09
N GLN A 132 -0.51 -6.38 -16.82
CA GLN A 132 -0.07 -6.03 -15.48
C GLN A 132 -0.01 -4.51 -15.33
N TYR A 133 -0.35 -4.03 -14.15
CA TYR A 133 -0.15 -2.64 -13.72
C TYR A 133 0.59 -2.64 -12.39
N SER A 134 1.55 -1.74 -12.24
CA SER A 134 2.24 -1.49 -10.97
C SER A 134 2.34 0.02 -10.77
N ARG A 135 1.91 0.49 -9.60
CA ARG A 135 1.91 1.91 -9.25
C ARG A 135 3.35 2.43 -9.19
N SER A 136 3.63 3.48 -9.97
CA SER A 136 4.97 4.07 -10.04
C SER A 136 5.10 5.33 -9.19
N TYR A 137 6.24 5.43 -8.50
CA TYR A 137 6.64 6.59 -7.71
C TYR A 137 7.98 7.16 -8.21
N PRO A 138 7.97 7.99 -9.27
CA PRO A 138 9.21 8.37 -9.97
C PRO A 138 10.18 9.21 -9.12
N LYS A 139 9.69 9.86 -8.07
CA LYS A 139 10.48 10.70 -7.16
C LYS A 139 11.00 9.96 -5.92
N LEU A 140 10.68 8.68 -5.78
CA LEU A 140 11.01 7.91 -4.59
C LEU A 140 12.16 6.94 -4.83
N LEU A 141 12.93 6.69 -3.77
CA LEU A 141 13.86 5.59 -3.65
C LEU A 141 13.36 4.66 -2.54
N PHE A 142 13.12 3.40 -2.88
CA PHE A 142 12.69 2.40 -1.92
C PHE A 142 13.88 1.87 -1.13
N VAL A 143 13.68 1.69 0.17
CA VAL A 143 14.64 0.98 1.01
C VAL A 143 14.63 -0.49 0.62
N GLN A 144 15.79 -1.00 0.19
CA GLN A 144 15.97 -2.41 -0.15
C GLN A 144 16.48 -3.17 1.08
N PHE A 145 16.31 -4.49 1.04
CA PHE A 145 16.83 -5.40 2.06
C PHE A 145 17.32 -6.69 1.39
N ASN A 146 18.25 -7.39 2.03
CA ASN A 146 18.75 -8.67 1.54
C ASN A 146 17.70 -9.78 1.78
N GLU A 147 17.91 -10.95 1.18
CA GLU A 147 16.96 -12.08 1.27
C GLU A 147 16.64 -12.50 2.72
N GLU A 148 17.63 -12.38 3.61
CA GLU A 148 17.49 -12.70 5.04
C GLU A 148 16.88 -11.55 5.88
N GLN A 149 16.64 -10.39 5.27
CA GLN A 149 16.17 -9.17 5.96
C GLN A 149 17.05 -8.78 7.17
N SER A 150 18.35 -9.06 7.07
CA SER A 150 19.36 -8.77 8.08
C SER A 150 20.11 -7.46 7.80
N ILE A 151 20.12 -7.03 6.54
CA ILE A 151 20.77 -5.80 6.06
C ILE A 151 19.79 -5.01 5.18
N PHE A 152 19.75 -3.70 5.41
CA PHE A 152 18.86 -2.74 4.77
C PHE A 152 19.66 -1.63 4.12
N THR A 153 19.06 -1.00 3.10
CA THR A 153 19.55 0.27 2.56
C THR A 153 19.45 1.34 3.64
N CYS A 154 20.58 1.92 4.02
CA CYS A 154 20.61 3.10 4.86
C CYS A 154 19.95 4.26 4.10
N PRO A 155 18.93 4.92 4.67
CA PRO A 155 18.25 6.02 3.98
C PRO A 155 19.17 7.22 3.69
N LYS A 156 20.26 7.38 4.45
CA LYS A 156 21.17 8.52 4.34
C LYS A 156 22.29 8.30 3.32
N ASP A 157 22.93 7.13 3.36
CA ASP A 157 24.09 6.82 2.51
C ASP A 157 23.74 5.98 1.27
N LEU A 158 22.51 5.47 1.18
CA LEU A 158 21.97 4.63 0.11
C LEU A 158 22.69 3.31 -0.14
N LYS A 159 23.52 2.85 0.80
CA LYS A 159 24.19 1.56 0.76
C LYS A 159 23.49 0.57 1.65
N MET A 160 23.71 -0.72 1.37
CA MET A 160 23.26 -1.82 2.22
C MET A 160 24.15 -1.92 3.47
N SER A 161 24.01 -0.95 4.38
CA SER A 161 24.87 -0.72 5.54
C SER A 161 24.11 -0.70 6.87
N ALA A 162 22.78 -0.62 6.82
CA ALA A 162 21.93 -0.64 8.01
C ALA A 162 21.64 -2.09 8.43
N LYS A 163 22.13 -2.52 9.59
CA LYS A 163 21.95 -3.87 10.11
C LYS A 163 20.74 -3.92 11.04
N ARG A 164 19.97 -5.01 10.96
CA ARG A 164 18.87 -5.27 11.89
C ARG A 164 19.39 -5.38 13.32
N LEU A 165 18.73 -4.68 14.24
CA LEU A 165 18.91 -4.87 15.67
C LEU A 165 17.97 -6.00 16.10
N TYR A 166 18.55 -7.09 16.60
CA TYR A 166 17.77 -8.17 17.23
C TYR A 166 17.46 -7.74 18.68
N GLU A 167 16.18 -7.57 18.99
CA GLU A 167 15.67 -7.47 20.36
C GLU A 167 15.26 -8.85 20.86
#